data_AF-A0A958F4X8-F1
#
_entry.id   AF-A0A958F4X8-F1
#
_cell.length_a   1.000
_cell.length_b   1.000
_cell.length_c   1.000
_cell.angle_alpha   90.00
_cell.angle_beta   90.00
_cell.angle_gamma   90.00
#
_symmetry.space_group_name_H-M   'P 1'
#
loop_
_entity.id
_entity.type
_entity.pdbx_description
1 polymer ?
#
loop_
_entity_poly.entity_id
_entity_poly.type
_entity_poly.pdbx_seq_one_letter_code
_entity_poly.pdbx_strand_id
1 'polypeptide(L)' 'EIEGAHTWDVMGRGVECQVITDLNEPWGESDSCTSCGKCVQVCPTGALVKKGTAMGEMEKHDSFLAYLTEMRRNR' A
#
# COMPACT_ATOMS: atom_id res chain seq x y z
N GLU A 1 -5.02 -9.78 -0.28
CA GLU A 1 -5.12 -8.31 -0.26
C GLU A 1 -6.33 -7.88 0.56
N ILE A 2 -6.22 -6.83 1.40
CA ILE A 2 -7.33 -6.38 2.29
C ILE A 2 -8.31 -5.47 1.56
N GLU A 3 -7.82 -4.55 0.72
CA GLU A 3 -8.69 -3.73 -0.11
C GLU A 3 -9.24 -4.56 -1.27
N GLY A 4 -8.37 -5.24 -2.01
CA GLY A 4 -8.75 -5.98 -3.21
C GLY A 4 -8.88 -5.08 -4.44
N ALA A 5 -8.18 -3.95 -4.43
CA ALA A 5 -8.08 -3.03 -5.55
C ALA A 5 -7.02 -3.49 -6.57
N HIS A 6 -6.10 -4.38 -6.17
CA HIS A 6 -5.01 -4.88 -7.00
C HIS A 6 -4.10 -3.77 -7.56
N THR A 7 -4.04 -2.62 -6.89
CA THR A 7 -3.22 -1.47 -7.31
C THR A 7 -1.72 -1.75 -7.25
N TRP A 8 -1.24 -2.56 -6.30
CA TRP A 8 0.19 -2.82 -6.12
C TRP A 8 0.60 -4.16 -6.73
N ASP A 9 1.66 -4.16 -7.52
CA ASP A 9 2.27 -5.36 -8.11
C ASP A 9 3.80 -5.28 -8.07
N VAL A 10 4.48 -6.30 -8.62
CA VAL A 10 5.92 -6.38 -8.74
C VAL A 10 6.32 -6.55 -10.20
N MET A 11 7.24 -5.70 -10.66
CA MET A 11 7.87 -5.80 -11.97
C MET A 11 9.31 -6.28 -11.84
N GLY A 12 9.81 -6.99 -12.86
CA GLY A 12 11.21 -7.44 -12.90
C GLY A 12 11.45 -8.74 -12.14
N ARG A 13 12.73 -9.11 -12.00
CA ARG A 13 13.17 -10.33 -11.30
C ARG A 13 14.51 -10.11 -10.61
N GLY A 14 14.77 -10.89 -9.55
CA GLY A 14 16.03 -10.83 -8.82
C GLY A 14 16.25 -9.46 -8.17
N VAL A 15 17.46 -8.92 -8.29
CA VAL A 15 17.80 -7.59 -7.74
C VAL A 15 17.11 -6.43 -8.48
N GLU A 16 16.53 -6.69 -9.66
CA GLU A 16 15.79 -5.72 -10.45
C GLU A 16 14.29 -5.70 -10.13
N CYS A 17 13.84 -6.48 -9.13
CA CYS A 17 12.45 -6.42 -8.68
C CYS A 17 12.08 -5.04 -8.14
N GLN A 18 10.97 -4.50 -8.62
CA GLN A 18 10.43 -3.20 -8.18
C GLN A 18 8.95 -3.34 -7.84
N VAL A 19 8.54 -2.70 -6.75
CA VAL A 19 7.11 -2.52 -6.44
C VAL A 19 6.57 -1.45 -7.38
N ILE A 20 5.52 -1.78 -8.12
CA ILE A 20 4.89 -0.92 -9.12
C ILE A 20 3.41 -0.75 -8.81
N THR A 21 2.81 0.25 -9.44
CA THR A 21 1.35 0.42 -9.47
C THR A 21 0.78 0.05 -10.83
N ASP A 22 -0.31 -0.71 -10.82
CA ASP A 22 -0.99 -1.23 -12.00
C ASP A 22 -0.01 -1.79 -13.04
N LEU A 23 0.03 -1.22 -14.25
CA LEU A 23 0.98 -1.60 -15.30
C LEU A 23 2.20 -0.66 -15.36
N ASN A 24 2.82 -0.44 -14.19
CA ASN A 24 3.96 0.47 -13.99
C ASN A 24 3.64 1.93 -14.35
N GLU A 25 2.42 2.37 -14.04
CA GLU A 25 2.03 3.78 -14.15
C GLU A 25 2.36 4.54 -12.86
N PRO A 26 2.51 5.88 -12.90
CA PRO A 26 2.70 6.65 -11.68
C PRO A 26 1.54 6.44 -10.70
N TRP A 27 1.83 6.16 -9.41
CA TRP A 27 0.79 5.90 -8.41
C TRP A 27 -0.28 7.00 -8.30
N GLY A 28 0.08 8.26 -8.55
CA GLY A 28 -0.88 9.37 -8.54
C GLY A 28 -1.87 9.38 -9.73
N GLU A 29 -1.60 8.58 -10.76
CA GLU A 29 -2.41 8.43 -11.97
C GLU A 29 -3.13 7.06 -12.00
N SER A 30 -2.98 6.25 -10.95
CA SER A 30 -3.59 4.93 -10.84
C SER A 30 -5.11 5.00 -10.72
N ASP A 31 -5.82 4.45 -11.70
CA ASP A 31 -7.29 4.36 -11.72
C ASP A 31 -7.83 3.31 -10.73
N SER A 32 -7.03 2.29 -10.39
CA SER A 32 -7.43 1.26 -9.42
C SER A 32 -7.33 1.75 -7.97
N CYS A 33 -6.54 2.79 -7.71
CA CYS A 33 -6.31 3.31 -6.36
C CYS A 33 -7.59 3.91 -5.75
N THR A 34 -8.09 3.26 -4.69
CA THR A 34 -9.28 3.74 -3.97
C THR A 34 -9.01 4.87 -2.97
N SER A 35 -7.77 5.37 -2.90
CA SER A 35 -7.33 6.37 -1.92
C SER A 35 -7.56 5.96 -0.45
N CYS A 36 -7.69 4.66 -0.17
CA CYS A 36 -8.03 4.19 1.18
C CYS A 36 -6.90 4.32 2.22
N GLY A 37 -5.67 4.63 1.80
CA GLY A 37 -4.53 4.91 2.68
C GLY A 37 -3.93 3.71 3.43
N LYS A 38 -4.50 2.51 3.28
CA LYS A 38 -4.05 1.30 4.00
C LYS A 38 -2.60 0.91 3.69
N CYS A 39 -2.16 1.06 2.44
CA CYS A 39 -0.77 0.80 2.01
C CYS A 39 0.23 1.70 2.74
N VAL A 40 -0.11 2.99 2.91
CA VAL A 40 0.73 3.94 3.63
C VAL A 40 0.76 3.60 5.12
N GLN A 41 -0.37 3.20 5.71
CA GLN A 41 -0.44 2.83 7.13
C GLN A 41 0.36 1.55 7.46
N VAL A 42 0.37 0.56 6.57
CA VAL A 42 1.06 -0.71 6.82
C VAL A 42 2.53 -0.72 6.37
N CYS A 43 2.97 0.25 5.55
CA CYS A 43 4.33 0.26 5.01
C CYS A 43 5.39 0.27 6.14
N PRO A 44 6.19 -0.81 6.30
CA PRO A 44 7.05 -0.97 7.47
C PRO A 44 8.39 -0.22 7.34
N THR A 45 8.85 0.02 6.10
CA THR A 45 10.11 0.70 5.81
C THR A 45 9.98 2.21 5.69
N GLY A 46 8.74 2.71 5.60
CA GLY A 46 8.47 4.11 5.29
C GLY A 46 8.73 4.50 3.84
N ALA A 47 8.86 3.53 2.92
CA ALA A 47 8.89 3.81 1.48
C ALA A 47 7.61 4.51 0.99
N LEU A 48 6.48 4.28 1.68
CA LEU A 48 5.21 4.97 1.44
C LEU A 48 4.87 5.86 2.63
N VAL A 49 4.65 7.15 2.36
CA VAL A 49 4.26 8.17 3.34
C VAL A 49 3.13 9.04 2.78
N LYS A 50 2.35 9.65 3.67
CA LYS A 50 1.32 10.59 3.26
C LYS A 50 1.98 11.83 2.64
N LYS A 51 1.51 12.25 1.47
CA LYS A 51 2.02 13.46 0.81
C LYS A 51 1.88 14.66 1.75
N GLY A 52 2.98 15.40 1.93
CA GLY A 52 3.03 16.55 2.84
C GLY A 52 3.39 16.21 4.28
N THR A 53 3.79 14.97 4.58
CA THR A 53 4.26 14.55 5.92
C THR A 53 5.62 13.88 5.79
N ALA A 54 6.57 14.22 6.67
CA ALA A 54 7.85 13.51 6.68
C ALA A 54 7.67 12.11 7.27
N MET A 55 8.53 11.16 6.87
CA MET A 55 8.47 9.77 7.33
C MET A 55 8.52 9.66 8.87
N GLY A 56 9.35 10.47 9.53
CA GLY A 56 9.49 10.48 10.98
C GLY A 56 8.35 11.17 11.74
N GLU A 57 7.49 11.91 11.04
CA GLU A 57 6.35 12.63 11.61
C GLU A 57 5.03 11.86 11.42
N MET A 58 5.02 10.87 10.53
CA MET A 58 3.81 10.14 10.20
C MET A 58 3.46 9.13 11.29
N GLU A 59 2.38 9.40 12.04
CA GLU A 59 1.79 8.42 12.95
C GLU A 59 1.13 7.26 12.16
N LYS A 60 1.43 6.04 12.61
CA LYS A 60 0.85 4.80 12.07
C LYS A 60 -0.27 4.33 12.98
N HIS A 61 -1.45 4.13 12.41
CA HIS A 61 -2.61 3.55 13.06
C HIS A 61 -3.04 2.31 12.28
N ASP A 62 -2.24 1.26 12.30
CA ASP A 62 -2.46 0.03 11.52
C ASP A 62 -3.14 -1.10 12.32
N SER A 63 -3.38 -0.91 13.61
CA SER A 63 -4.04 -1.92 14.48
C SER A 63 -5.40 -2.36 13.94
N PHE A 64 -6.16 -1.46 13.30
CA PHE A 64 -7.43 -1.80 12.67
C PHE A 64 -7.24 -2.68 11.41
N LEU A 65 -6.08 -2.67 10.76
CA LEU A 65 -5.80 -3.52 9.59
C LEU A 65 -5.68 -4.99 10.00
N ALA A 66 -5.19 -5.27 11.20
CA ALA A 66 -5.19 -6.62 11.75
C ALA A 66 -6.64 -7.14 11.90
N TYR A 67 -7.54 -6.31 12.42
CA TYR A 67 -8.97 -6.61 12.50
C TYR A 67 -9.60 -6.85 11.11
N LEU A 68 -9.34 -5.97 10.14
CA LEU A 68 -9.84 -6.14 8.77
C LEU A 68 -9.32 -7.43 8.10
N THR A 69 -8.07 -7.79 8.39
CA THR A 69 -7.47 -9.04 7.91
C THR A 69 -8.22 -10.26 8.46
N GLU A 70 -8.53 -10.26 9.76
CA GLU A 70 -9.25 -11.35 10.41
C GLU A 70 -10.68 -11.49 9.87
N MET A 71 -11.41 -10.37 9.73
CA MET A 71 -12.75 -10.36 9.17
C MET A 71 -12.80 -10.89 7.73
N ARG A 72 -11.74 -10.67 6.93
CA ARG A 72 -11.66 -11.18 5.56
C ARG A 72 -11.28 -12.66 5.50
N ARG A 73 -10.57 -13.20 6.50
CA ARG A 73 -10.23 -14.64 6.61
C ARG A 73 -11.42 -15.49 7.03
N ASN A 74 -12.30 -14.95 7.86
CA ASN A 74 -13.50 -15.64 8.38
C ASN A 74 -14.74 -15.47 7.47
N ARG A 75 -14.55 -14.96 6.25
CA ARG A 75 -15.53 -14.98 5.17
C ARG A 75 -15.26 -16.15 4.25
#